data_AF-A0A3N0GJU0-F1
#
_entry.id   AF-A0A3N0GJU0-F1
#
_cell.length_a   1.000
_cell.length_b   1.000
_cell.length_c   1.000
_cell.angle_alpha   90.00
_cell.angle_beta   90.00
_cell.angle_gamma   90.00
#
_symmetry.space_group_name_H-M   'P 1'
#
loop_
_entity.id
_entity.type
_entity.pdbx_description
1 polymer ?
#
loop_
_entity_poly.entity_id
_entity_poly.type
_entity_poly.pdbx_seq_one_letter_code
_entity_poly.pdbx_strand_id
1 'polypeptide(L)' 'MATDRQVDIRADVVQMLLEIVANEQYPSTTMLRMIEQLATPEERAVYARILMDNITSSTYPSIPMMRRLVALG' A
#
# COMPACT_ATOMS: atom_id res chain seq x y z
N MET A 1 21.89 -12.72 23.65
CA MET A 1 20.42 -12.77 23.67
C MET A 1 19.96 -12.55 22.25
N ALA A 2 19.73 -13.62 21.49
CA ALA A 2 19.18 -13.53 20.14
C ALA A 2 17.66 -13.54 20.30
N THR A 3 17.04 -12.39 20.14
CA THR A 3 15.58 -12.29 20.10
C THR A 3 15.12 -13.13 18.92
N ASP A 4 14.37 -14.19 19.22
CA ASP A 4 13.64 -14.98 18.25
C ASP A 4 12.76 -14.01 17.46
N ARG A 5 13.23 -13.60 16.27
CA ARG A 5 12.51 -12.67 15.41
C ARG A 5 11.42 -13.50 14.75
N GLN A 6 10.35 -13.74 15.49
CA GLN A 6 9.17 -14.41 15.00
C GLN A 6 8.79 -13.74 13.68
N VAL A 7 8.80 -14.54 12.60
CA VAL A 7 8.51 -14.04 11.25
C VAL A 7 7.09 -13.46 11.26
N ASP A 8 6.98 -12.14 11.11
CA ASP A 8 5.69 -11.48 10.94
C ASP A 8 5.32 -11.51 9.46
N ILE A 9 4.74 -12.65 9.04
CA ILE A 9 4.30 -12.88 7.66
C ILE A 9 3.34 -11.78 7.18
N ARG A 10 2.54 -11.19 8.08
CA ARG A 10 1.64 -10.09 7.73
C ARG A 10 2.45 -8.84 7.37
N ALA A 11 3.46 -8.47 8.17
CA ALA A 11 4.37 -7.36 7.85
C ALA A 11 5.06 -7.58 6.50
N ASP A 12 5.62 -8.78 6.29
CA ASP A 12 6.34 -9.12 5.05
C ASP A 12 5.43 -9.02 3.82
N VAL A 13 4.19 -9.51 3.94
CA VAL A 13 3.19 -9.42 2.85
C VAL A 13 2.81 -7.96 2.58
N VAL A 14 2.56 -7.15 3.61
CA VAL A 14 2.23 -5.73 3.43
C VAL A 14 3.39 -4.99 2.79
N GLN A 15 4.62 -5.21 3.26
CA GLN A 15 5.80 -4.59 2.69
C GLN A 15 5.97 -4.96 1.20
N MET A 16 5.91 -6.25 0.86
CA MET A 16 5.98 -6.72 -0.51
C MET A 16 4.90 -6.06 -1.39
N LEU A 17 3.66 -5.97 -0.91
CA LEU A 17 2.58 -5.35 -1.66
C LEU A 17 2.78 -3.84 -1.83
N LEU A 18 3.28 -3.13 -0.82
CA LEU A 18 3.62 -1.70 -0.93
C LEU A 18 4.72 -1.48 -1.98
N GLU A 19 5.76 -2.32 -1.99
CA GLU A 19 6.83 -2.27 -2.99
C GLU A 19 6.30 -2.51 -4.41
N ILE A 20 5.43 -3.50 -4.61
CA ILE A 20 4.80 -3.76 -5.92
C ILE A 20 3.96 -2.56 -6.36
N VAL A 21 3.07 -2.06 -5.49
CA VAL A 21 2.17 -0.94 -5.78
C VAL A 21 2.92 0.35 -6.09
N ALA A 22 4.08 0.57 -5.48
CA ALA A 22 4.92 1.74 -5.76
C ALA A 22 5.57 1.70 -7.15
N ASN A 23 5.74 0.52 -7.74
CA ASN A 23 6.45 0.35 -9.01
C ASN A 23 5.53 0.00 -10.19
N GLU A 24 4.28 -0.39 -9.93
CA GLU A 24 3.30 -0.69 -10.97
C GLU A 24 2.42 0.51 -11.31
N GLN A 25 2.26 0.78 -12.60
CA GLN A 25 1.36 1.85 -13.09
C GLN A 25 -0.13 1.53 -12.82
N TYR A 26 -0.49 0.25 -12.80
CA TYR A 26 -1.86 -0.23 -12.65
C TYR A 26 -1.95 -1.41 -11.66
N PRO A 27 -1.67 -1.16 -10.38
CA PRO A 27 -1.72 -2.21 -9.37
C PRO A 27 -3.13 -2.81 -9.27
N SER A 28 -3.20 -4.13 -9.10
CA SER A 28 -4.49 -4.81 -9.04
C SER A 28 -5.33 -4.33 -7.85
N THR A 29 -6.65 -4.22 -8.04
CA THR A 29 -7.57 -3.80 -6.97
C THR A 29 -7.59 -4.77 -5.78
N THR A 30 -7.21 -6.03 -6.00
CA THR A 30 -7.05 -7.04 -4.95
C THR A 30 -5.84 -6.75 -4.08
N MET A 31 -4.68 -6.42 -4.67
CA MET A 31 -3.47 -6.03 -3.91
C MET A 31 -3.74 -4.81 -3.03
N LEU A 32 -4.36 -3.76 -3.60
CA LEU A 32 -4.74 -2.56 -2.86
C LEU A 32 -5.65 -2.87 -1.66
N ARG A 33 -6.64 -3.75 -1.87
CA ARG A 33 -7.56 -4.18 -0.79
C ARG A 33 -6.83 -4.98 0.30
N MET A 34 -5.87 -5.83 -0.08
CA MET A 34 -5.09 -6.61 0.88
C MET A 34 -4.24 -5.70 1.77
N ILE A 35 -3.60 -4.67 1.21
CA ILE A 35 -2.89 -3.66 2.00
C ILE A 35 -3.87 -2.99 2.97
N GLU A 36 -5.02 -2.53 2.51
CA GLU A 36 -6.01 -1.84 3.36
C GLU A 36 -6.51 -2.72 4.54
N GLN A 37 -6.60 -4.03 4.33
CA GLN A 37 -7.04 -4.98 5.36
C GLN A 37 -5.95 -5.35 6.36
N LEU A 38 -4.69 -5.41 5.93
CA LEU A 38 -3.57 -5.95 6.71
C LEU A 38 -2.65 -4.87 7.31
N ALA A 39 -2.64 -3.68 6.71
CA ALA A 39 -1.74 -2.61 7.09
C ALA A 39 -2.08 -2.03 8.47
N THR A 40 -1.06 -1.85 9.30
CA THR A 40 -1.16 -1.07 10.54
C THR A 40 -1.43 0.41 10.22
N PRO A 41 -1.82 1.24 11.21
CA PRO A 41 -1.97 2.68 11.00
C PRO A 41 -0.73 3.36 10.40
N GLU A 42 0.47 2.94 10.79
CA GLU A 42 1.74 3.46 10.28
C GLU A 42 1.97 3.05 8.81
N GLU A 43 1.74 1.77 8.49
CA GLU A 43 1.84 1.25 7.12
C GLU A 43 0.77 1.87 6.20
N ARG A 44 -0.41 2.21 6.71
CA ARG A 44 -1.45 2.94 5.98
C ARG A 44 -1.00 4.35 5.59
N ALA A 45 -0.20 5.02 6.40
CA ALA A 45 0.37 6.32 6.03
C ALA A 45 1.36 6.19 4.86
N VAL A 46 2.16 5.12 4.83
CA VAL A 46 3.03 4.79 3.69
C VAL A 46 2.21 4.50 2.44
N TYR A 47 1.16 3.68 2.57
CA TYR A 47 0.24 3.39 1.47
C TYR A 47 -0.41 4.66 0.89
N ALA A 48 -0.87 5.58 1.76
CA ALA A 48 -1.45 6.85 1.33
C ALA A 48 -0.46 7.69 0.51
N ARG A 49 0.81 7.73 0.93
CA ARG A 49 1.87 8.41 0.17
C ARG A 49 2.05 7.79 -1.22
N ILE A 50 2.16 6.46 -1.29
CA ILE A 50 2.32 5.74 -2.57
C ILE A 50 1.12 6.00 -3.49
N LEU A 51 -0.11 5.96 -2.97
CA LEU A 51 -1.29 6.30 -3.78
C LEU A 51 -1.21 7.71 -4.35
N MET A 52 -0.81 8.69 -3.53
CA MET A 52 -0.66 10.08 -3.96
C MET A 52 0.42 10.22 -5.04
N ASP A 53 1.57 9.57 -4.87
CA ASP A 53 2.67 9.60 -5.84
C ASP A 53 2.24 8.98 -7.18
N ASN A 54 1.51 7.85 -7.15
CA ASN A 54 0.98 7.21 -8.35
C ASN A 54 -0.10 8.05 -9.05
N ILE A 55 -0.98 8.72 -8.28
CA ILE A 55 -2.02 9.60 -8.84
C ILE A 55 -1.39 10.81 -9.53
N THR A 56 -0.38 11.41 -8.91
CA THR A 56 0.26 12.65 -9.40
C THR A 56 1.25 12.42 -10.53
N SER A 57 1.86 11.23 -10.62
CA SER A 57 2.75 10.84 -11.71
C SER A 57 2.03 10.33 -12.96
N SER A 58 0.73 10.01 -12.87
CA SER A 58 -0.05 9.49 -13.99
C SER A 58 -0.62 10.58 -14.89
N THR A 59 -0.47 10.43 -16.20
CA THR A 59 -1.18 11.25 -17.22
C THR A 59 -2.70 11.09 -17.13
N TYR A 60 -3.18 9.93 -16.68
CA TYR A 60 -4.59 9.59 -16.52
C TYR A 60 -4.83 9.10 -15.08
N PRO A 61 -5.09 10.00 -14.13
CA PRO A 61 -5.19 9.63 -12.72
C PRO A 61 -6.38 8.71 -12.46
N SER A 62 -6.14 7.66 -11.66
CA SER A 62 -7.12 6.62 -11.34
C SER A 62 -8.16 7.12 -10.33
N ILE A 63 -9.42 7.28 -10.77
CA ILE A 63 -10.54 7.60 -9.86
C ILE A 63 -10.64 6.62 -8.69
N PRO A 64 -10.54 5.29 -8.87
CA PRO A 64 -10.52 4.34 -7.76
C PRO A 64 -9.41 4.61 -6.74
N MET A 65 -8.19 4.98 -7.17
CA MET A 65 -7.08 5.28 -6.25
C MET A 65 -7.33 6.57 -5.47
N MET A 66 -7.87 7.61 -6.11
CA MET A 66 -8.24 8.85 -5.43
C MET A 66 -9.31 8.60 -4.35
N ARG A 67 -10.34 7.79 -4.65
CA ARG A 67 -11.37 7.43 -3.66
C ARG A 67 -10.79 6.69 -2.46
N ARG A 68 -9.84 5.78 -2.69
CA ARG A 68 -9.13 5.06 -1.61
C ARG A 68 -8.31 6.02 -0.76
N LEU A 69 -7.55 6.92 -1.39
CA LEU A 69 -6.73 7.91 -0.69
C LEU A 69 -7.58 8.82 0.21
N VAL A 70 -8.71 9.31 -0.28
CA VAL A 70 -9.63 10.15 0.51
C VAL A 70 -10.21 9.39 1.70
N ALA A 71 -10.44 8.08 1.58
CA ALA A 71 -10.97 7.26 2.67
C ALA A 71 -9.93 6.94 3.77
N LEU A 72 -8.65 7.28 3.56
CA LEU A 72 -7.57 7.10 4.54
C LEU A 72 -7.37 8.34 5.45
N GLY A 73 -7.94 9.49 5.09
CA GLY A 73 -7.93 10.72 5.88
C GLY A 73 -9.17 10.87 6.74
#